data_AF-A0A7K2FDD6-F1
#
_entry.id   AF-A0A7K2FDD6-F1
#
_cell.length_a   1.000
_cell.length_b   1.000
_cell.length_c   1.000
_cell.angle_alpha   90.00
_cell.angle_beta   90.00
_cell.angle_gamma   90.00
#
_symmetry.space_group_name_H-M   'P 1'
#
loop_
_entity.id
_entity.type
_entity.pdbx_description
1 polymer ?
#
loop_
_entity_poly.entity_id
_entity_poly.type
_entity_poly.pdbx_seq_one_letter_code
_entity_poly.pdbx_strand_id
1 'polypeptide(L)'
;GRLGDGRQYWSYIALHDEVAAIRHLIDRADLSGPFNLTAPDPLTNQEITEAMGRVLHRPTPFPVPAAVLRAVLGEMAGDVLGSQRVVPRRLLESGFAFAFPGIEDTIRAAE
;
A
#
# COMPACT_ATOMS: atom_id res chain seq x y z
N GLY A 1 -2.27 -8.67 12.75
CA GLY A 1 -3.67 -9.12 12.64
C GLY A 1 -4.44 -8.03 11.94
N ARG A 2 -5.54 -8.37 11.24
CA ARG A 2 -6.31 -7.38 10.48
C ARG A 2 -6.86 -6.28 11.39
N LEU A 3 -6.94 -5.06 10.90
CA LEU A 3 -7.33 -3.87 11.65
C LEU A 3 -8.81 -3.59 11.44
N GLY A 4 -9.60 -3.51 12.51
CA GLY A 4 -11.05 -3.27 12.38
C GLY A 4 -11.78 -4.42 11.67
N ASP A 5 -12.65 -4.11 10.70
CA ASP A 5 -13.36 -5.11 9.89
C ASP A 5 -12.50 -5.70 8.76
N GLY A 6 -11.33 -5.11 8.49
CA GLY A 6 -10.36 -5.57 7.50
C GLY A 6 -10.73 -5.27 6.04
N ARG A 7 -11.88 -4.63 5.79
CA ARG A 7 -12.41 -4.37 4.44
C ARG A 7 -11.90 -3.08 3.82
N GLN A 8 -11.21 -2.25 4.60
CA GLN A 8 -10.63 -1.01 4.13
C GLN A 8 -9.54 -1.29 3.10
N TYR A 9 -9.59 -0.58 1.98
CA TYR A 9 -8.55 -0.65 0.96
C TYR A 9 -7.35 0.17 1.37
N TRP A 10 -6.18 -0.41 1.18
CA TRP A 10 -4.87 0.20 1.33
C TRP A 10 -4.16 0.17 -0.02
N SER A 11 -3.76 1.36 -0.46
CA SER A 11 -3.01 1.54 -1.69
C SER A 11 -1.53 1.62 -1.31
N TYR A 12 -0.85 0.46 -1.34
CA TYR A 12 0.56 0.30 -0.95
C TYR A 12 1.48 0.60 -2.13
N ILE A 13 2.79 0.75 -1.89
CA ILE A 13 3.83 0.77 -2.91
C ILE A 13 5.15 0.33 -2.27
N ALA A 14 5.98 -0.42 -3.00
CA ALA A 14 7.32 -0.73 -2.55
C ALA A 14 8.19 0.53 -2.51
N LEU A 15 9.04 0.68 -1.50
CA LEU A 15 9.93 1.84 -1.38
C LEU A 15 10.81 2.04 -2.63
N HIS A 16 11.28 0.93 -3.22
CA HIS A 16 12.02 0.97 -4.48
C HIS A 16 11.21 1.61 -5.60
N ASP A 17 9.95 1.19 -5.77
CA ASP A 17 9.09 1.67 -6.84
C ASP A 17 8.60 3.11 -6.59
N GLU A 18 8.42 3.52 -5.33
CA GLU A 18 8.15 4.91 -4.95
C GLU A 18 9.27 5.82 -5.45
N VAL A 19 10.51 5.49 -5.13
CA VAL A 19 11.69 6.27 -5.56
C VAL A 19 11.84 6.23 -7.07
N ALA A 20 11.66 5.07 -7.70
CA ALA A 20 11.75 4.92 -9.14
C ALA A 20 10.67 5.73 -9.88
N ALA A 21 9.44 5.78 -9.35
CA ALA A 21 8.35 6.55 -9.92
C ALA A 21 8.61 8.06 -9.82
N ILE A 22 9.12 8.54 -8.68
CA ILE A 22 9.53 9.95 -8.52
C ILE A 22 10.60 10.31 -9.56
N ARG A 23 11.62 9.47 -9.73
CA ARG A 23 12.67 9.68 -10.74
C ARG A 23 12.09 9.70 -12.15
N HIS A 24 11.23 8.74 -12.49
CA HIS A 24 10.55 8.70 -13.79
C HIS A 24 9.80 10.00 -14.09
N LEU A 25 9.10 10.56 -13.10
CA LEU A 25 8.35 11.81 -13.28
C LEU A 25 9.28 13.03 -13.39
N ILE A 26 10.38 13.06 -12.66
CA ILE A 26 11.38 14.14 -12.75
C ILE A 26 12.08 14.13 -14.12
N ASP A 27 12.40 12.96 -14.65
CA ASP A 27 13.15 12.80 -15.90
C ASP A 27 12.28 13.01 -17.17
N ARG A 28 10.96 13.15 -17.00
CA ARG A 28 9.97 13.24 -18.10
C ARG A 28 9.26 14.58 -18.14
N ALA A 29 9.83 15.53 -18.88
CA ALA A 29 9.29 16.88 -19.03
C ALA A 29 7.91 16.96 -19.73
N ASP A 30 7.49 15.89 -20.42
CA ASP A 30 6.16 15.77 -21.03
C ASP A 30 5.04 15.44 -20.03
N LEU A 31 5.40 15.05 -18.80
CA LEU A 31 4.45 14.70 -17.76
C LEU A 31 4.22 15.88 -16.81
N SER A 32 2.95 16.22 -16.55
CA SER A 32 2.60 17.30 -15.64
C SER A 32 1.25 17.08 -14.95
N GLY A 33 1.07 17.76 -13.81
CA GLY A 33 -0.10 17.61 -12.95
C GLY A 33 0.05 16.47 -11.93
N PRO A 34 -1.05 16.09 -11.26
CA PRO A 34 -1.01 15.12 -10.16
C PRO A 34 -0.87 13.67 -10.67
N PHE A 35 -0.07 12.89 -9.93
CA PHE A 35 0.10 11.44 -10.11
C PHE A 35 -0.06 10.74 -8.76
N ASN A 36 -0.73 9.58 -8.76
CA ASN A 36 -0.76 8.71 -7.59
C ASN A 36 0.43 7.76 -7.65
N LEU A 37 1.17 7.65 -6.56
CA LEU A 37 2.27 6.70 -6.40
C LEU A 37 1.79 5.56 -5.51
N THR A 38 1.23 4.54 -6.17
CA THR A 38 0.64 3.36 -5.55
C THR A 38 0.89 2.18 -6.49
N ALA A 39 0.99 0.96 -5.96
CA ALA A 39 0.96 -0.27 -6.73
C ALA A 39 -0.35 -0.36 -7.56
N PRO A 40 -0.34 -1.11 -8.68
CA PRO A 40 -1.48 -1.13 -9.62
C PRO A 40 -2.75 -1.74 -9.04
N ASP A 41 -2.62 -2.67 -8.08
CA ASP A 41 -3.73 -3.43 -7.50
C ASP A 41 -3.88 -3.13 -6.01
N PRO A 42 -4.80 -2.22 -5.62
CA PRO A 42 -5.08 -1.95 -4.22
C PRO A 42 -5.69 -3.18 -3.56
N LEU A 43 -5.24 -3.47 -2.34
CA LEU A 43 -5.69 -4.61 -1.56
C LEU A 43 -6.38 -4.14 -0.29
N THR A 44 -7.25 -4.99 0.24
CA THR A 44 -7.83 -4.80 1.56
C THR A 44 -6.81 -5.03 2.66
N ASN A 45 -7.03 -4.44 3.83
CA ASN A 45 -6.20 -4.67 5.00
C ASN A 45 -6.11 -6.17 5.35
N GLN A 46 -7.19 -6.93 5.14
CA GLN A 46 -7.19 -8.38 5.29
C GLN A 46 -6.17 -9.04 4.35
N GLU A 47 -6.25 -8.77 3.04
CA GLU A 47 -5.36 -9.36 2.03
C GLU A 47 -3.89 -9.01 2.30
N ILE A 48 -3.58 -7.77 2.66
CA ILE A 48 -2.22 -7.35 3.03
C ILE A 48 -1.74 -8.08 4.28
N THR A 49 -2.57 -8.18 5.31
CA THR A 49 -2.22 -8.87 6.56
C THR A 49 -1.95 -10.35 6.32
N GLU A 50 -2.74 -10.99 5.47
CA GLU A 50 -2.55 -12.39 5.07
C GLU A 50 -1.24 -12.58 4.30
N ALA A 51 -0.94 -11.69 3.34
CA ALA A 51 0.32 -11.71 2.60
C ALA A 51 1.54 -11.55 3.52
N MET A 52 1.49 -10.60 4.46
CA MET A 52 2.54 -10.44 5.48
C MET A 52 2.72 -11.69 6.33
N GLY A 53 1.62 -12.32 6.78
CA GLY A 53 1.68 -13.53 7.58
C GLY A 53 2.34 -14.70 6.84
N ARG A 54 2.10 -14.82 5.53
CA ARG A 54 2.73 -15.83 4.66
C ARG A 54 4.22 -15.54 4.45
N VAL A 55 4.57 -14.33 4.03
CA VAL A 55 5.96 -13.97 3.66
C VAL A 55 6.88 -13.99 4.89
N LEU A 56 6.44 -13.37 6.00
CA LEU A 56 7.26 -13.24 7.21
C LEU A 56 7.20 -14.47 8.13
N HIS A 57 6.52 -15.55 7.72
CA HIS A 57 6.32 -16.77 8.51
C HIS A 57 5.76 -16.49 9.92
N ARG A 58 4.95 -15.44 10.07
CA ARG A 58 4.39 -14.97 11.34
C ARG A 58 2.87 -14.91 11.24
N PRO A 59 2.15 -16.02 11.54
CA PRO A 59 0.70 -16.06 11.39
C PRO A 59 0.00 -15.01 12.28
N THR A 60 -1.01 -14.34 11.72
CA THR A 60 -1.70 -13.21 12.37
C THR A 60 -3.22 -13.44 12.53
N PRO A 61 -3.66 -14.50 13.25
CA PRO A 61 -5.05 -14.96 13.24
C PRO A 61 -6.04 -14.03 13.95
N PHE A 62 -5.57 -13.19 14.89
CA PHE A 62 -6.46 -12.35 15.69
C PHE A 62 -6.62 -10.95 15.06
N PRO A 63 -7.86 -10.46 14.90
CA PRO A 63 -8.11 -9.06 14.51
C PRO A 63 -7.72 -8.12 15.65
N VAL A 64 -7.21 -6.93 15.31
CA VAL A 64 -6.98 -5.84 16.25
C VAL A 64 -8.25 -4.96 16.26
N PRO A 65 -8.98 -4.88 17.38
CA PRO A 65 -10.20 -4.08 17.44
C PRO A 65 -9.93 -2.59 17.18
N ALA A 66 -10.85 -1.93 16.47
CA ALA A 66 -10.74 -0.50 16.16
C ALA A 66 -10.61 0.38 17.42
N ALA A 67 -11.23 -0.01 18.53
CA ALA A 67 -11.12 0.68 19.81
C ALA A 67 -9.68 0.67 20.37
N VAL A 68 -8.95 -0.45 20.19
CA VAL A 68 -7.54 -0.56 20.60
C VAL A 68 -6.67 0.32 19.70
N LEU A 69 -6.92 0.33 18.39
CA LEU A 69 -6.20 1.20 17.45
C LEU A 69 -6.41 2.67 17.78
N ARG A 70 -7.64 3.10 18.08
CA ARG A 70 -7.95 4.48 18.51
C ARG A 70 -7.27 4.85 19.83
N ALA A 71 -7.17 3.91 20.77
CA ALA A 71 -6.47 4.15 22.04
C ALA A 71 -4.94 4.31 21.86
N VAL A 72 -4.34 3.57 20.92
CA VAL A 72 -2.88 3.60 20.69
C VAL A 72 -2.46 4.70 19.73
N LEU A 73 -3.21 4.90 18.64
CA LEU A 73 -2.87 5.82 17.54
C LEU A 73 -3.57 7.19 17.66
N GLY A 74 -4.51 7.34 18.60
CA GLY A 74 -5.26 8.59 18.78
C GLY A 74 -6.01 8.99 17.50
N GLU A 75 -5.79 10.23 17.06
CA GLU A 75 -6.43 10.78 15.85
C GLU A 75 -5.95 10.11 14.55
N MET A 76 -4.72 9.56 14.51
CA MET A 76 -4.20 8.83 13.34
C MET A 76 -4.93 7.50 13.10
N ALA A 77 -5.72 7.03 14.06
CA ALA A 77 -6.57 5.86 13.84
C ALA A 77 -7.62 6.10 12.75
N GLY A 78 -8.02 7.36 12.51
CA GLY A 78 -8.91 7.73 11.41
C GLY A 78 -8.29 7.40 10.04
N ASP A 79 -7.00 7.74 9.86
CA ASP A 79 -6.28 7.47 8.61
C ASP A 79 -6.04 5.97 8.40
N VAL A 80 -5.73 5.25 9.47
CA VAL A 80 -5.50 3.80 9.45
C VAL A 80 -6.80 3.00 9.20
N LEU A 81 -7.94 3.52 9.66
CA LEU A 81 -9.28 2.97 9.41
C LEU A 81 -9.92 3.52 8.13
N GLY A 82 -9.29 4.51 7.49
CA GLY A 82 -9.70 5.06 6.22
C GLY A 82 -9.59 4.02 5.10
N SER A 83 -10.48 4.10 4.12
CA SER A 83 -10.46 3.24 2.93
C SER A 83 -10.30 4.11 1.70
N GLN A 84 -9.16 3.98 1.03
CA GLN A 84 -8.93 4.64 -0.26
C GLN A 84 -8.41 3.61 -1.25
N ARG A 85 -9.23 3.35 -2.28
CA ARG A 85 -8.86 2.50 -3.41
C ARG A 85 -8.29 3.37 -4.52
N VAL A 86 -7.02 3.72 -4.38
CA VAL A 86 -6.30 4.61 -5.30
C VAL A 86 -5.60 3.78 -6.36
N VAL A 87 -5.79 4.11 -7.63
CA VAL A 87 -5.16 3.42 -8.76
C VAL A 87 -4.24 4.40 -9.50
N PRO A 88 -2.99 4.01 -9.83
CA PRO A 88 -1.97 4.89 -10.42
C PRO A 88 -2.15 5.05 -11.94
N ARG A 89 -3.38 5.32 -12.42
CA ARG A 89 -3.72 5.28 -13.86
C ARG A 89 -2.77 6.10 -14.73
N ARG A 90 -2.52 7.36 -14.36
CA ARG A 90 -1.64 8.25 -15.15
C ARG A 90 -0.17 7.80 -15.15
N LEU A 91 0.29 7.18 -14.07
CA LEU A 91 1.65 6.64 -13.97
C LEU A 91 1.79 5.37 -14.82
N LEU A 92 0.75 4.53 -14.89
CA LEU A 92 0.71 3.40 -15.81
C LEU A 92 0.69 3.88 -17.28
N GLU A 93 -0.13 4.89 -17.59
CA GLU A 93 -0.22 5.49 -18.92
C GLU A 93 1.07 6.21 -19.34
N SER A 94 1.90 6.67 -18.39
CA SER A 94 3.21 7.29 -18.70
C SER A 94 4.28 6.28 -19.12
N GLY A 95 3.98 4.97 -19.00
CA GLY A 95 4.88 3.87 -19.28
C GLY A 95 5.81 3.51 -18.13
N PHE A 96 5.52 3.94 -16.89
CA PHE A 96 6.27 3.50 -15.72
C PHE A 96 6.11 1.99 -15.50
N ALA A 97 7.22 1.30 -15.25
CA ALA A 97 7.25 -0.13 -14.99
C ALA A 97 7.65 -0.39 -13.53
N PHE A 98 6.77 -1.07 -12.79
CA PHE A 98 7.00 -1.46 -11.39
C PHE A 98 7.97 -2.65 -11.33
N ALA A 99 8.95 -2.60 -10.43
CA ALA A 99 9.77 -3.75 -10.11
C ALA A 99 9.02 -4.74 -9.20
N PHE A 100 8.16 -4.24 -8.32
CA PHE A 100 7.42 -5.00 -7.32
C PHE A 100 5.92 -4.65 -7.34
N PRO A 101 5.18 -4.98 -8.41
CA PRO A 101 3.75 -4.65 -8.49
C PRO A 101 2.89 -5.40 -7.46
N GLY A 102 3.33 -6.58 -7.02
CA GLY A 102 2.62 -7.44 -6.07
C GLY A 102 3.03 -7.21 -4.62
N ILE A 103 2.07 -7.40 -3.71
CA ILE A 103 2.28 -7.21 -2.27
C ILE A 103 3.33 -8.17 -1.68
N GLU A 104 3.37 -9.43 -2.12
CA GLU A 104 4.32 -10.40 -1.56
C GLU A 104 5.77 -10.03 -1.90
N ASP A 105 6.03 -9.64 -3.15
CA ASP A 105 7.37 -9.20 -3.56
C ASP A 105 7.74 -7.84 -2.95
N THR A 106 6.75 -6.95 -2.76
CA THR A 106 6.94 -5.71 -2.00
C THR A 106 7.41 -6.00 -0.57
N ILE A 107 6.80 -6.97 0.12
CA ILE A 107 7.17 -7.35 1.48
C ILE A 107 8.56 -7.99 1.50
N ARG A 108 8.86 -8.91 0.58
CA ARG A 108 10.19 -9.54 0.47
C ARG A 108 11.31 -8.53 0.22
N ALA A 109 11.04 -7.49 -0.57
CA ALA A 109 12.02 -6.46 -0.88
C ALA A 109 12.29 -5.50 0.30
N ALA A 110 11.48 -5.56 1.36
CA ALA A 110 11.62 -4.73 2.56
C ALA A 110 12.36 -5.42 3.72
N GLU A 111 12.66 -6.72 3.59
CA GLU A 111 13.56 -7.47 4.50
C GLU A 111 15.04 -7.16 4.22
#